data_AF-A0A957X711-F1
#
_entry.id   AF-A0A957X711-F1
#
_cell.length_a   1.000
_cell.length_b   1.000
_cell.length_c   1.000
_cell.angle_alpha   90.00
_cell.angle_beta   90.00
_cell.angle_gamma   90.00
#
_symmetry.space_group_name_H-M   'P 1'
#
loop_
_entity.id
_entity.type
_entity.pdbx_description
1 polymer ?
#
loop_
_entity_poly.entity_id
_entity_poly.type
_entity_poly.pdbx_seq_one_letter_code
_entity_poly.pdbx_strand_id
1 'polypeptide(L)'
;MATQTHEFKAKTVDEAIEEGLRTLGLGRGEVEIEILQKGSRGIFGLGSEPAIVRLTPRTAAAPPAPAEVAPAVVDAPPTPSAAPDTPPAAPAPTTTSAPSVETPAPPPTPAAPVTHAEPATTSLAPATTTASEEELDQELLEMATYLLGEMVRLMGFTAEVQASWQEEDEAVDDHDEDEEEGHVRSGRYLLLDIEGVELGALIGRRGETLENIQYLLRLMVNQK
;
A
#
# COMPACT_ATOMS: atom_id res chain seq x y z
N MET A 1 19.62 30.44 22.18
CA MET A 1 20.89 29.78 21.81
C MET A 1 20.90 29.61 20.30
N ALA A 2 22.05 29.76 19.64
CA ALA A 2 22.13 29.47 18.20
C ALA A 2 22.06 27.95 17.98
N THR A 3 21.20 27.50 17.07
CA THR A 3 21.15 26.09 16.66
C THR A 3 22.44 25.78 15.90
N GLN A 4 23.39 25.13 16.56
CA GLN A 4 24.72 24.92 15.99
C GLN A 4 24.68 23.72 15.05
N THR A 5 24.59 23.98 13.76
CA THR A 5 24.57 22.95 12.72
C THR A 5 25.99 22.58 12.30
N HIS A 6 26.26 21.28 12.18
CA HIS A 6 27.56 20.73 11.82
C HIS A 6 27.46 19.80 10.61
N GLU A 7 28.36 19.95 9.65
CA GLU A 7 28.45 19.09 8.46
C GLU A 7 29.61 18.10 8.59
N PHE A 8 29.35 16.84 8.27
CA PHE A 8 30.30 15.72 8.38
C PHE A 8 30.41 14.99 7.05
N LYS A 9 31.62 14.51 6.73
CA LYS A 9 31.95 13.90 5.43
C LYS A 9 32.70 12.59 5.60
N ALA A 10 32.15 11.50 5.09
CA ALA A 10 32.77 10.17 5.16
C ALA A 10 32.59 9.38 3.85
N LYS A 11 32.95 8.09 3.84
CA LYS A 11 32.87 7.26 2.61
C LYS A 11 31.47 6.69 2.39
N THR A 12 30.66 6.63 3.44
CA THR A 12 29.24 6.26 3.41
C THR A 12 28.42 7.22 4.28
N VAL A 13 27.10 7.24 4.07
CA VAL A 13 26.18 8.02 4.89
C VAL A 13 26.29 7.60 6.36
N ASP A 14 26.32 6.30 6.62
CA ASP A 14 26.35 5.74 7.98
C ASP A 14 27.63 6.13 8.73
N GLU A 15 28.80 6.05 8.07
CA GLU A 15 30.07 6.53 8.64
C GLU A 15 29.99 8.03 9.00
N ALA A 16 29.37 8.85 8.15
CA ALA A 16 29.25 10.29 8.37
C ALA A 16 28.28 10.64 9.51
N ILE A 17 27.20 9.86 9.66
CA ILE A 17 26.27 9.95 10.79
C ILE A 17 26.98 9.54 12.09
N GLU A 18 27.68 8.41 12.12
CA GLU A 18 28.41 7.95 13.30
C GLU A 18 29.49 8.94 13.75
N GLU A 19 30.28 9.49 12.83
CA GLU A 19 31.32 10.47 13.13
C GLU A 19 30.74 11.78 13.69
N GLY A 20 29.61 12.22 13.13
CA GLY A 20 28.91 13.40 13.62
C GLY A 20 28.22 13.21 14.96
N LEU A 21 27.56 12.08 15.19
CA LEU A 21 27.02 11.69 16.50
C LEU A 21 28.13 11.62 17.57
N ARG A 22 29.28 11.02 17.21
CA ARG A 22 30.46 10.92 18.10
C ARG A 22 31.06 12.28 18.43
N THR A 23 31.08 13.21 17.47
CA THR A 23 31.61 14.57 17.65
C THR A 23 30.67 15.46 18.48
N LEU A 24 29.36 15.30 18.30
CA LEU A 24 28.34 16.04 19.07
C LEU A 24 28.09 15.42 20.45
N GLY A 25 28.42 14.14 20.66
CA GLY A 25 28.17 13.42 21.91
C GLY A 25 26.68 13.12 22.16
N LEU A 26 25.86 13.16 21.10
CA LEU A 26 24.40 13.04 21.16
C LEU A 26 23.93 11.71 20.58
N GLY A 27 22.76 11.25 21.03
CA GLY A 27 22.08 10.09 20.46
C GLY A 27 21.39 10.40 19.12
N ARG A 28 21.18 9.37 18.29
CA ARG A 28 20.48 9.47 16.99
C ARG A 28 19.06 10.08 17.03
N GLY A 29 18.42 10.12 18.20
CA GLY A 29 17.11 10.75 18.41
C GLY A 29 17.15 12.20 18.90
N GLU A 30 18.33 12.71 19.23
CA GLU A 30 18.57 14.06 19.79
C GLU A 30 19.14 15.03 18.73
N VAL A 31 19.30 14.55 17.50
CA VAL A 31 19.80 15.31 16.35
C VAL A 31 18.85 15.14 15.17
N GLU A 32 18.67 16.20 14.42
CA GLU A 32 18.05 16.20 13.10
C GLU A 32 19.14 15.90 12.07
N ILE A 33 18.92 14.87 11.25
CA ILE A 33 19.89 14.33 10.28
C ILE A 33 19.38 14.63 8.87
N GLU A 34 20.19 15.33 8.07
CA GLU A 34 19.87 15.66 6.70
C GLU A 34 21.01 15.21 5.77
N ILE A 35 20.70 14.39 4.78
CA ILE A 35 21.68 13.82 3.86
C ILE A 35 21.83 14.76 2.67
N LEU A 36 22.86 15.62 2.71
CA LEU A 36 23.19 16.54 1.62
C LEU A 36 23.71 15.79 0.38
N GLN A 37 24.50 14.74 0.60
CA GLN A 37 25.04 13.90 -0.46
C GLN A 37 25.17 12.46 0.03
N LYS A 38 24.55 11.50 -0.67
CA LYS A 38 24.59 10.08 -0.28
C LYS A 38 25.95 9.39 -0.49
N GLY A 39 26.84 10.01 -1.26
CA GLY A 39 28.05 9.39 -1.78
C GLY A 39 27.75 8.27 -2.78
N SER A 40 28.74 7.86 -3.57
CA SER A 40 28.58 6.77 -4.53
C SER A 40 29.73 5.78 -4.44
N ARG A 41 29.42 4.50 -4.18
CA ARG A 41 30.42 3.44 -4.16
C ARG A 41 30.72 2.99 -5.59
N GLY A 42 31.74 3.61 -6.20
CA GLY A 42 32.18 3.27 -7.56
C GLY A 42 32.65 1.82 -7.71
N ILE A 43 32.46 1.26 -8.91
CA ILE A 43 32.88 -0.10 -9.23
C ILE A 43 34.40 -0.26 -8.99
N PHE A 44 34.77 -1.31 -8.24
CA PHE A 44 36.16 -1.60 -7.85
C PHE A 44 36.92 -0.46 -7.13
N GLY A 45 36.21 0.52 -6.55
CA GLY A 45 36.82 1.60 -5.76
C GLY A 45 37.39 2.77 -6.59
N LEU A 46 37.26 2.75 -7.92
CA LEU A 46 37.54 3.94 -8.74
C LEU A 46 36.35 4.90 -8.67
N GLY A 47 36.62 6.17 -8.36
CA GLY A 47 35.61 7.24 -8.41
C GLY A 47 34.56 7.18 -7.30
N SER A 48 34.95 6.83 -6.07
CA SER A 48 34.03 6.95 -4.93
C SER A 48 33.84 8.41 -4.50
N GLU A 49 32.61 8.90 -4.60
CA GLU A 49 32.24 10.24 -4.14
C GLU A 49 31.85 10.19 -2.65
N PRO A 50 32.37 11.09 -1.80
CA PRO A 50 32.10 11.06 -0.36
C PRO A 50 30.63 11.37 -0.05
N ALA A 51 30.13 10.76 1.02
CA ALA A 51 28.85 11.15 1.61
C ALA A 51 29.03 12.41 2.46
N ILE A 52 28.01 13.27 2.48
CA ILE A 52 27.96 14.50 3.28
C ILE A 52 26.62 14.52 4.00
N VAL A 53 26.66 14.63 5.34
CA VAL A 53 25.46 14.75 6.18
C VAL A 53 25.55 16.01 7.04
N ARG A 54 24.39 16.63 7.26
CA ARG A 54 24.21 17.79 8.12
C ARG A 54 23.46 17.37 9.37
N LEU A 55 24.03 17.71 10.52
CA LEU A 55 23.52 17.35 11.84
C LEU A 55 23.19 18.63 12.61
N THR A 56 21.94 18.75 13.04
CA THR A 56 21.44 19.87 13.84
C THR A 56 20.93 19.34 15.18
N PRO A 57 21.54 19.70 16.33
CA PRO A 57 21.07 19.30 17.65
C PRO A 57 19.63 19.74 17.89
N ARG A 58 18.74 18.76 18.11
CA ARG A 58 17.33 19.00 18.40
C ARG A 58 17.20 19.41 19.86
N THR A 59 17.45 20.69 20.13
CA THR A 59 17.35 21.24 21.49
C THR A 59 15.92 21.07 22.01
N ALA A 60 15.74 20.10 22.91
CA ALA A 60 14.48 19.89 23.61
C ALA A 60 14.24 21.07 24.55
N ALA A 61 13.45 22.04 24.10
CA ALA A 61 12.96 23.11 24.95
C ALA A 61 12.05 22.52 26.03
N ALA A 62 12.58 22.44 27.25
CA ALA A 62 11.94 22.29 28.55
C ALA A 62 10.58 21.53 28.63
N PRO A 63 10.51 20.34 29.26
CA PRO A 63 9.25 19.65 29.48
C PRO A 63 8.44 20.29 30.62
N PRO A 64 7.11 20.19 30.57
CA PRO A 64 6.30 19.85 31.74
C PRO A 64 5.79 18.41 31.64
N ALA A 65 5.88 17.69 32.76
CA ALA A 65 5.47 16.29 32.92
C ALA A 65 3.94 16.17 33.17
N PRO A 66 3.38 14.96 33.38
CA PRO A 66 2.07 14.60 32.83
C PRO A 66 0.87 15.01 33.70
N ALA A 67 -0.27 15.23 33.02
CA ALA A 67 -1.59 15.23 33.63
C ALA A 67 -2.57 14.46 32.73
N GLU A 68 -2.84 13.23 33.16
CA GLU A 68 -4.00 12.41 32.81
C GLU A 68 -5.33 13.17 33.07
N VAL A 69 -6.44 12.62 32.55
CA VAL A 69 -7.87 12.96 32.72
C VAL A 69 -8.55 13.51 31.45
N ALA A 70 -9.08 12.58 30.66
CA ALA A 70 -10.44 12.70 30.12
C ALA A 70 -11.43 12.28 31.24
N PRO A 71 -12.74 12.62 31.22
CA PRO A 71 -13.52 13.08 30.05
C PRO A 71 -14.53 14.22 30.33
N ALA A 72 -15.39 14.45 29.32
CA ALA A 72 -16.83 14.76 29.43
C ALA A 72 -17.35 16.21 29.24
N VAL A 73 -18.26 16.29 28.27
CA VAL A 73 -19.50 17.09 28.17
C VAL A 73 -19.48 18.63 28.30
N VAL A 74 -19.62 19.28 27.14
CA VAL A 74 -20.46 20.49 26.94
C VAL A 74 -21.12 20.30 25.56
N ASP A 75 -22.28 19.67 25.49
CA ASP A 75 -23.62 20.29 25.50
C ASP A 75 -24.14 20.58 24.09
N ALA A 76 -25.33 20.08 23.79
CA ALA A 76 -26.05 20.22 22.53
C ALA A 76 -27.45 20.74 22.87
N PRO A 77 -28.01 21.68 22.09
CA PRO A 77 -28.59 21.27 20.81
C PRO A 77 -28.44 22.31 19.69
N PRO A 78 -28.74 21.92 18.44
CA PRO A 78 -30.06 22.33 17.93
C PRO A 78 -30.83 21.21 17.20
N THR A 79 -32.14 21.21 17.39
CA THR A 79 -33.12 20.75 16.38
C THR A 79 -33.82 22.00 15.84
N PRO A 80 -34.08 22.08 14.53
CA PRO A 80 -35.37 21.61 13.99
C PRO A 80 -35.19 20.82 12.68
N SER A 81 -35.79 19.63 12.54
CA SER A 81 -37.18 19.39 12.09
C SER A 81 -37.23 18.98 10.61
N ALA A 82 -38.26 18.22 10.25
CA ALA A 82 -38.27 17.37 9.06
C ALA A 82 -38.63 18.07 7.74
N ALA A 83 -38.33 17.34 6.65
CA ALA A 83 -38.85 17.40 5.27
C ALA A 83 -40.41 17.45 5.22
N PRO A 84 -41.09 17.65 4.05
CA PRO A 84 -40.67 17.25 2.69
C PRO A 84 -41.10 18.12 1.49
N ASP A 85 -40.84 17.60 0.27
CA ASP A 85 -41.57 17.78 -1.00
C ASP A 85 -41.54 19.17 -1.72
N THR A 86 -41.48 19.31 -3.06
CA THR A 86 -41.17 18.45 -4.25
C THR A 86 -40.79 19.41 -5.41
N PRO A 87 -39.87 19.08 -6.36
CA PRO A 87 -39.55 19.95 -7.51
C PRO A 87 -40.41 19.70 -8.77
N PRO A 88 -40.84 20.74 -9.52
CA PRO A 88 -41.54 20.58 -10.79
C PRO A 88 -40.69 20.86 -12.06
N ALA A 89 -40.70 19.88 -12.98
CA ALA A 89 -40.78 19.95 -14.45
C ALA A 89 -39.88 20.87 -15.33
N ALA A 90 -39.34 20.23 -16.40
CA ALA A 90 -38.68 20.81 -17.59
C ALA A 90 -39.73 21.20 -18.70
N PRO A 91 -39.53 21.16 -20.07
CA PRO A 91 -38.48 20.64 -20.99
C PRO A 91 -37.85 21.79 -21.84
N ALA A 92 -37.23 21.68 -23.05
CA ALA A 92 -36.86 20.64 -24.05
C ALA A 92 -35.59 21.13 -24.82
N PRO A 93 -34.81 20.30 -25.57
CA PRO A 93 -35.19 19.65 -26.87
C PRO A 93 -34.71 18.16 -26.98
N THR A 94 -35.38 17.19 -27.64
CA THR A 94 -35.70 16.92 -29.07
C THR A 94 -34.51 16.90 -30.05
N THR A 95 -34.29 15.96 -30.99
CA THR A 95 -34.82 14.60 -31.29
C THR A 95 -34.04 14.04 -32.50
N THR A 96 -33.66 12.74 -32.52
CA THR A 96 -33.36 11.89 -33.71
C THR A 96 -32.73 10.58 -33.21
N SER A 97 -33.04 9.36 -33.63
CA SER A 97 -34.20 8.66 -34.22
C SER A 97 -33.74 7.19 -34.33
N ALA A 98 -34.56 6.23 -33.89
CA ALA A 98 -34.26 4.78 -33.92
C ALA A 98 -34.60 4.14 -35.29
N PRO A 99 -34.51 2.81 -35.51
CA PRO A 99 -35.31 1.76 -34.82
C PRO A 99 -34.45 0.67 -34.13
N SER A 100 -34.84 0.14 -32.96
CA SER A 100 -35.70 -1.07 -32.75
C SER A 100 -34.97 -2.40 -33.10
N VAL A 101 -34.96 -3.42 -32.23
CA VAL A 101 -36.08 -4.37 -31.99
C VAL A 101 -36.12 -4.93 -30.54
N GLU A 102 -37.36 -5.15 -30.08
CA GLU A 102 -37.90 -5.97 -28.97
C GLU A 102 -37.48 -5.87 -27.48
N THR A 103 -38.56 -5.74 -26.70
CA THR A 103 -38.78 -5.56 -25.26
C THR A 103 -38.71 -6.89 -24.46
N PRO A 104 -38.48 -6.86 -23.12
CA PRO A 104 -38.17 -8.03 -22.29
C PRO A 104 -39.37 -8.52 -21.43
N ALA A 105 -39.14 -9.56 -20.60
CA ALA A 105 -39.89 -9.85 -19.36
C ALA A 105 -39.17 -10.93 -18.49
N PRO A 106 -39.55 -11.17 -17.22
CA PRO A 106 -38.56 -11.34 -16.12
C PRO A 106 -38.65 -12.66 -15.30
N PRO A 107 -37.72 -12.91 -14.35
CA PRO A 107 -37.90 -13.86 -13.23
C PRO A 107 -38.91 -13.30 -12.18
N PRO A 108 -39.47 -14.06 -11.19
CA PRO A 108 -38.74 -15.04 -10.35
C PRO A 108 -39.51 -16.25 -9.72
N THR A 109 -38.75 -17.20 -9.12
CA THR A 109 -38.99 -18.17 -7.98
C THR A 109 -40.39 -18.78 -7.64
N PRO A 110 -40.52 -19.75 -6.69
CA PRO A 110 -39.60 -20.81 -6.21
C PRO A 110 -40.27 -22.23 -6.11
N ALA A 111 -39.48 -23.31 -6.01
CA ALA A 111 -39.93 -24.56 -5.36
C ALA A 111 -38.77 -25.50 -4.94
N ALA A 112 -38.65 -25.74 -3.64
CA ALA A 112 -38.10 -26.96 -3.03
C ALA A 112 -39.29 -27.76 -2.42
N PRO A 113 -39.16 -28.96 -1.80
CA PRO A 113 -37.95 -29.73 -1.47
C PRO A 113 -38.06 -31.25 -1.79
N VAL A 114 -37.03 -32.05 -1.44
CA VAL A 114 -37.15 -33.20 -0.50
C VAL A 114 -35.80 -33.74 0.00
N THR A 115 -35.83 -34.24 1.24
CA THR A 115 -34.76 -34.75 2.11
C THR A 115 -34.18 -36.12 1.73
N HIS A 116 -32.86 -36.30 1.91
CA HIS A 116 -32.22 -37.39 2.69
C HIS A 116 -30.83 -36.89 3.14
N ALA A 117 -30.59 -36.59 4.42
CA ALA A 117 -30.43 -37.51 5.55
C ALA A 117 -28.97 -38.03 5.69
N GLU A 118 -28.27 -37.39 6.63
CA GLU A 118 -26.96 -37.72 7.20
C GLU A 118 -26.89 -39.19 7.71
N PRO A 119 -25.66 -39.74 7.90
CA PRO A 119 -25.08 -39.57 9.24
C PRO A 119 -23.59 -39.19 9.24
N ALA A 120 -23.23 -38.35 10.22
CA ALA A 120 -21.85 -38.05 10.56
C ALA A 120 -20.99 -39.31 10.81
N THR A 121 -19.77 -39.29 10.26
CA THR A 121 -18.62 -39.89 10.91
C THR A 121 -17.55 -38.84 11.12
N THR A 122 -17.29 -38.58 12.40
CA THR A 122 -16.07 -38.00 12.94
C THR A 122 -14.84 -38.24 12.07
N SER A 123 -14.22 -37.17 11.59
CA SER A 123 -12.77 -37.15 11.36
C SER A 123 -12.20 -35.92 12.07
N LEU A 124 -11.38 -36.17 13.09
CA LEU A 124 -10.57 -35.10 13.69
C LEU A 124 -9.55 -34.63 12.63
N ALA A 125 -9.27 -33.32 12.65
CA ALA A 125 -7.99 -32.67 12.37
C ALA A 125 -6.94 -33.38 11.47
N PRO A 126 -6.35 -32.62 10.54
CA PRO A 126 -5.21 -31.84 11.02
C PRO A 126 -5.42 -30.33 10.88
N ALA A 127 -5.75 -29.67 11.99
CA ALA A 127 -5.52 -28.24 12.15
C ALA A 127 -4.06 -28.03 12.61
N THR A 128 -3.12 -28.09 11.67
CA THR A 128 -1.72 -27.69 11.84
C THR A 128 -1.17 -27.28 10.46
N THR A 129 -0.62 -26.06 10.35
CA THR A 129 -0.13 -25.44 9.10
C THR A 129 -1.23 -24.99 8.13
N THR A 130 -1.92 -23.90 8.48
CA THR A 130 -2.71 -23.07 7.54
C THR A 130 -2.70 -21.63 8.00
N ALA A 131 -2.88 -21.41 9.32
CA ALA A 131 -2.70 -20.10 9.96
C ALA A 131 -1.38 -19.42 9.55
N SER A 132 -0.26 -20.15 9.51
CA SER A 132 1.04 -19.59 9.13
C SER A 132 1.14 -19.09 7.68
N GLU A 133 0.37 -19.65 6.75
CA GLU A 133 0.41 -19.22 5.33
C GLU A 133 -0.52 -18.03 5.11
N GLU A 134 -1.75 -18.10 5.64
CA GLU A 134 -2.71 -16.98 5.62
C GLU A 134 -2.19 -15.75 6.39
N GLU A 135 -1.51 -15.93 7.52
CA GLU A 135 -0.88 -14.84 8.30
C GLU A 135 0.27 -14.19 7.52
N LEU A 136 1.09 -14.97 6.80
CA LEU A 136 2.17 -14.46 5.95
C LEU A 136 1.61 -13.73 4.72
N ASP A 137 0.57 -14.27 4.10
CA ASP A 137 -0.13 -13.66 2.96
C ASP A 137 -0.77 -12.31 3.33
N GLN A 138 -1.35 -12.22 4.53
CA GLN A 138 -1.90 -10.99 5.08
C GLN A 138 -0.79 -9.97 5.39
N GLU A 139 0.31 -10.39 6.04
CA GLU A 139 1.45 -9.51 6.30
C GLU A 139 2.07 -8.98 5.01
N LEU A 140 2.15 -9.81 3.96
CA LEU A 140 2.65 -9.41 2.64
C LEU A 140 1.74 -8.39 1.97
N LEU A 141 0.42 -8.59 2.06
CA LEU A 141 -0.60 -7.74 1.44
C LEU A 141 -0.65 -6.36 2.11
N GLU A 142 -0.60 -6.31 3.45
CA GLU A 142 -0.46 -5.06 4.21
C GLU A 142 0.84 -4.32 3.89
N MET A 143 1.97 -5.04 3.87
CA MET A 143 3.28 -4.46 3.56
C MET A 143 3.36 -3.93 2.13
N ALA A 144 2.89 -4.68 1.14
CA ALA A 144 2.91 -4.25 -0.26
C ALA A 144 2.00 -3.03 -0.51
N THR A 145 0.81 -3.02 0.09
CA THR A 145 -0.11 -1.87 0.05
C THR A 145 0.53 -0.62 0.63
N TYR A 146 1.14 -0.73 1.83
CA TYR A 146 1.83 0.38 2.49
C TYR A 146 3.01 0.90 1.66
N LEU A 147 3.88 0.01 1.16
CA LEU A 147 5.06 0.40 0.39
C LEU A 147 4.71 1.06 -0.95
N LEU A 148 3.70 0.55 -1.65
CA LEU A 148 3.23 1.14 -2.91
C LEU A 148 2.58 2.50 -2.66
N GLY A 149 1.68 2.60 -1.68
CA GLY A 149 1.03 3.85 -1.30
C GLY A 149 2.03 4.94 -0.88
N GLU A 150 3.01 4.59 -0.05
CA GLU A 150 4.06 5.52 0.39
C GLU A 150 4.96 5.95 -0.77
N MET A 151 5.35 5.04 -1.66
CA MET A 151 6.14 5.38 -2.87
C MET A 151 5.36 6.33 -3.79
N VAL A 152 4.08 6.07 -4.05
CA VAL A 152 3.21 6.94 -4.86
C VAL A 152 3.03 8.32 -4.22
N ARG A 153 2.86 8.37 -2.89
CA ARG A 153 2.79 9.61 -2.10
C ARG A 153 4.09 10.41 -2.15
N LEU A 154 5.25 9.76 -2.05
CA LEU A 154 6.56 10.39 -2.14
C LEU A 154 6.87 10.95 -3.54
N MET A 155 6.28 10.36 -4.60
CA MET A 155 6.30 10.93 -5.96
C MET A 155 5.35 12.13 -6.15
N GLY A 156 4.57 12.50 -5.12
CA GLY A 156 3.69 13.67 -5.12
C GLY A 156 2.24 13.40 -5.55
N PHE A 157 1.86 12.13 -5.71
CA PHE A 157 0.50 11.74 -6.11
C PHE A 157 -0.36 11.44 -4.89
N THR A 158 -1.68 11.68 -5.01
CA THR A 158 -2.68 11.24 -4.03
C THR A 158 -3.46 10.09 -4.63
N ALA A 159 -3.25 8.89 -4.10
CA ALA A 159 -3.88 7.66 -4.54
C ALA A 159 -4.26 6.79 -3.33
N GLU A 160 -5.31 6.01 -3.50
CA GLU A 160 -5.67 4.88 -2.66
C GLU A 160 -5.14 3.59 -3.32
N VAL A 161 -4.65 2.65 -2.52
CA VAL A 161 -4.11 1.38 -3.01
C VAL A 161 -4.94 0.26 -2.39
N GLN A 162 -5.46 -0.62 -3.23
CA GLN A 162 -6.19 -1.82 -2.81
C GLN A 162 -5.43 -3.04 -3.27
N ALA A 163 -5.24 -4.03 -2.40
CA ALA A 163 -4.53 -5.25 -2.74
C ALA A 163 -5.44 -6.48 -2.56
N SER A 164 -5.34 -7.42 -3.50
CA SER A 164 -6.08 -8.68 -3.48
C SER A 164 -5.21 -9.81 -4.03
N TRP A 165 -5.33 -10.99 -3.46
CA TRP A 165 -4.77 -12.20 -4.06
C TRP A 165 -5.72 -12.70 -5.15
N GLN A 166 -5.16 -13.01 -6.32
CA GLN A 166 -5.88 -13.53 -7.48
C GLN A 166 -5.25 -14.86 -7.89
N GLU A 167 -6.07 -15.83 -8.26
CA GLU A 167 -5.63 -17.10 -8.82
C GLU A 167 -5.58 -16.95 -10.35
N GLU A 168 -4.50 -17.41 -10.98
CA GLU A 168 -4.48 -17.71 -12.41
C GLU A 168 -5.44 -18.89 -12.62
N ASP A 169 -6.63 -18.59 -13.14
CA ASP A 169 -7.53 -19.61 -13.69
C ASP A 169 -6.70 -20.43 -14.70
N GLU A 170 -6.42 -21.70 -14.37
CA GLU A 170 -5.80 -22.65 -15.27
C GLU A 170 -6.77 -22.89 -16.44
N ALA A 171 -6.66 -22.04 -17.46
CA ALA A 171 -7.16 -22.32 -18.79
C ALA A 171 -6.37 -23.53 -19.31
N VAL A 172 -6.92 -24.71 -19.05
CA VAL A 172 -6.38 -26.02 -19.44
C VAL A 172 -6.05 -26.01 -20.94
N ASP A 173 -4.78 -25.80 -21.26
CA ASP A 173 -4.21 -26.18 -22.54
C ASP A 173 -3.85 -27.67 -22.41
N ASP A 174 -4.73 -28.53 -22.91
CA ASP A 174 -4.44 -29.93 -23.19
C ASP A 174 -3.30 -29.99 -24.22
N HIS A 175 -2.03 -29.92 -23.77
CA HIS A 175 -0.82 -30.56 -24.34
C HIS A 175 0.46 -30.02 -23.67
N ASP A 176 1.10 -30.82 -22.80
CA ASP A 176 2.42 -31.42 -23.08
C ASP A 176 2.88 -32.30 -21.89
N GLU A 177 3.13 -33.58 -22.16
CA GLU A 177 3.66 -34.55 -21.18
C GLU A 177 5.21 -34.52 -21.15
N ASP A 178 5.82 -33.55 -20.46
CA ASP A 178 7.26 -33.57 -20.15
C ASP A 178 7.53 -33.00 -18.74
N GLU A 179 7.47 -33.88 -17.73
CA GLU A 179 7.82 -33.56 -16.34
C GLU A 179 9.35 -33.48 -16.15
N GLU A 180 9.94 -32.28 -16.15
CA GLU A 180 11.31 -32.04 -15.65
C GLU A 180 11.34 -30.97 -14.54
N GLU A 181 11.14 -31.42 -13.29
CA GLU A 181 11.43 -30.73 -12.01
C GLU A 181 11.10 -29.23 -11.89
N GLY A 182 9.94 -28.81 -12.41
CA GLY A 182 9.35 -27.51 -12.11
C GLY A 182 8.60 -27.54 -10.77
N HIS A 183 9.06 -26.79 -9.76
CA HIS A 183 8.20 -26.48 -8.61
C HIS A 183 6.95 -25.75 -9.10
N VAL A 184 5.79 -26.41 -8.98
CA VAL A 184 4.46 -25.78 -9.11
C VAL A 184 4.37 -24.69 -8.05
N ARG A 185 4.72 -23.47 -8.44
CA ARG A 185 4.28 -22.28 -7.73
C ARG A 185 2.84 -22.10 -8.16
N SER A 186 1.91 -22.49 -7.28
CA SER A 186 0.48 -22.24 -7.46
C SER A 186 0.30 -20.82 -8.01
N GLY A 187 -0.45 -20.67 -9.11
CA GLY A 187 -0.51 -19.47 -9.95
C GLY A 187 -1.17 -18.24 -9.30
N ARG A 188 -0.97 -18.03 -8.01
CA ARG A 188 -1.60 -16.96 -7.25
C ARG A 188 -0.71 -15.71 -7.26
N TYR A 189 -1.18 -14.63 -7.87
CA TYR A 189 -0.49 -13.36 -7.94
C TYR A 189 -1.15 -12.32 -7.01
N LEU A 190 -0.34 -11.37 -6.54
CA LEU A 190 -0.81 -10.23 -5.77
C LEU A 190 -1.19 -9.11 -6.74
N LEU A 191 -2.48 -8.85 -6.89
CA LEU A 191 -3.00 -7.71 -7.64
C LEU A 191 -3.06 -6.49 -6.73
N LEU A 192 -2.37 -5.42 -7.11
CA LEU A 192 -2.49 -4.10 -6.46
C LEU A 192 -3.12 -3.12 -7.44
N ASP A 193 -4.30 -2.62 -7.11
CA ASP A 193 -4.96 -1.52 -7.80
C ASP A 193 -4.56 -0.18 -7.18
N ILE A 194 -4.52 0.88 -8.00
CA ILE A 194 -4.15 2.23 -7.61
C ILE A 194 -5.20 3.19 -8.17
N GLU A 195 -6.13 3.61 -7.31
CA GLU A 195 -7.18 4.59 -7.67
C GLU A 195 -6.79 5.99 -7.22
N GLY A 196 -7.05 7.02 -8.03
CA GLY A 196 -6.65 8.38 -7.65
C GLY A 196 -6.75 9.41 -8.78
N VAL A 197 -6.28 10.62 -8.48
CA VAL A 197 -6.36 11.78 -9.37
C VAL A 197 -5.04 11.95 -10.13
N GLU A 198 -5.12 12.22 -11.44
CA GLU A 198 -3.97 12.52 -12.32
C GLU A 198 -2.85 11.44 -12.38
N LEU A 199 -3.18 10.18 -12.09
CA LEU A 199 -2.24 9.05 -12.07
C LEU A 199 -1.58 8.71 -13.42
N GLY A 200 -1.99 9.33 -14.54
CA GLY A 200 -1.44 9.06 -15.87
C GLY A 200 0.09 9.27 -15.96
N ALA A 201 0.67 10.10 -15.11
CA ALA A 201 2.12 10.28 -15.03
C ALA A 201 2.86 9.11 -14.35
N LEU A 202 2.19 8.31 -13.49
CA LEU A 202 2.75 7.09 -12.88
C LEU A 202 2.93 5.95 -13.88
N ILE A 203 2.14 5.94 -14.96
CA ILE A 203 2.33 5.02 -16.08
C ILE A 203 3.70 5.30 -16.75
N GLY A 204 4.06 6.57 -16.87
CA GLY A 204 5.26 7.01 -17.55
C GLY A 204 5.18 6.83 -19.08
N ARG A 205 6.29 7.09 -19.76
CA ARG A 205 6.34 6.88 -21.22
C ARG A 205 6.37 5.39 -21.49
N ARG A 206 5.42 4.88 -22.30
CA ARG A 206 5.33 3.45 -22.69
C ARG A 206 5.20 2.46 -21.53
N GLY A 207 4.85 2.90 -20.31
CA GLY A 207 4.82 2.04 -19.13
C GLY A 207 6.13 2.02 -18.32
N GLU A 208 7.19 2.73 -18.75
CA GLU A 208 8.52 2.71 -18.10
C GLU A 208 8.46 3.01 -16.59
N THR A 209 7.63 3.98 -16.16
CA THR A 209 7.55 4.33 -14.73
C THR A 209 6.82 3.27 -13.92
N LEU A 210 5.72 2.72 -14.47
CA LEU A 210 4.95 1.65 -13.84
C LEU A 210 5.75 0.33 -13.76
N GLU A 211 6.54 0.01 -14.77
CA GLU A 211 7.45 -1.15 -14.76
C GLU A 211 8.52 -1.00 -13.66
N ASN A 212 9.15 0.19 -13.54
CA ASN A 212 10.11 0.47 -12.47
C ASN A 212 9.48 0.42 -11.07
N ILE A 213 8.25 0.93 -10.91
CA ILE A 213 7.46 0.85 -9.66
C ILE A 213 7.23 -0.60 -9.26
N GLN A 214 6.74 -1.44 -10.18
CA GLN A 214 6.50 -2.87 -9.93
C GLN A 214 7.80 -3.62 -9.61
N TYR A 215 8.89 -3.32 -10.32
CA TYR A 215 10.19 -3.94 -10.07
C TYR A 215 10.74 -3.59 -8.68
N LEU A 216 10.69 -2.31 -8.29
CA LEU A 216 11.10 -1.87 -6.95
C LEU A 216 10.23 -2.51 -5.86
N LEU A 217 8.91 -2.51 -6.03
CA LEU A 217 7.98 -3.15 -5.09
C LEU A 217 8.30 -4.65 -4.93
N ARG A 218 8.49 -5.37 -6.04
CA ARG A 218 8.88 -6.79 -6.03
C ARG A 218 10.19 -7.03 -5.28
N LEU A 219 11.19 -6.17 -5.46
CA LEU A 219 12.46 -6.26 -4.73
C LEU A 219 12.27 -6.01 -3.22
N MET A 220 11.53 -4.97 -2.85
CA MET A 220 11.31 -4.62 -1.44
C MET A 220 10.51 -5.70 -0.70
N VAL A 221 9.55 -6.33 -1.37
CA VAL A 221 8.72 -7.40 -0.81
C VAL A 221 9.47 -8.75 -0.74
N ASN A 222 10.35 -9.07 -1.70
CA ASN A 222 11.14 -10.33 -1.69
C ASN A 222 12.48 -10.26 -0.90
N GLN A 223 12.86 -9.11 -0.34
CA GLN A 223 14.12 -8.96 0.42
C GLN A 223 14.01 -9.27 1.93
N LYS A 224 12.96 -9.97 2.35
CA LYS A 224 12.72 -10.36 3.75
C LYS A 224 13.34 -11.73 4.08
#